data_AF-A0A945ZIU2-F1
#
_entry.id   AF-A0A945ZIU2-F1
#
_cell.length_a   1.000
_cell.length_b   1.000
_cell.length_c   1.000
_cell.angle_alpha   90.00
_cell.angle_beta   90.00
_cell.angle_gamma   90.00
#
_symmetry.space_group_name_H-M   'P 1'
#
loop_
_entity.id
_entity.type
_entity.pdbx_description
1 polymer ?
#
loop_
_entity_poly.entity_id
_entity_poly.type
_entity_poly.pdbx_seq_one_letter_code
_entity_poly.pdbx_strand_id
1 'polypeptide(L)'
;MYASMDGSILDPNKFLVLENSPKGSIGVSVCGVSARASVEIPNISDQAAKFYKVARSGLSPAIPYRHLGLRITLERCQELPLSPDGLTLDSGIRELVKTFGAVRFVDVTFPTTQRPRQHNIFPDLRFHMDRMPPQEELYSIFMRDPKNPDHKRPRRSSTAIGPNSVMNLQSRHEGQGNTCKPSQTLFERNINKAIGKVLLELRWDAPDGIGEVAIIDNRTVMHASYHRNGRGYPIGVGYLA
;
A
#
# COMPACT_ATOMS: atom_id res chain seq x y z
N MET A 1 3.67 -5.59 -28.99
CA MET A 1 2.82 -4.95 -27.96
C MET A 1 1.91 -6.05 -27.43
N TYR A 2 2.34 -6.79 -26.40
CA TYR A 2 1.53 -7.88 -25.84
C TYR A 2 0.88 -7.35 -24.57
N ALA A 3 -0.37 -6.92 -24.69
CA ALA A 3 -1.27 -6.89 -23.55
C ALA A 3 -1.41 -8.33 -23.01
N SER A 4 -1.59 -8.48 -21.70
CA SER A 4 -2.07 -9.74 -21.13
C SER A 4 -3.40 -10.13 -21.81
N MET A 5 -3.78 -11.41 -21.75
CA MET A 5 -4.96 -11.93 -22.47
C MET A 5 -6.29 -11.22 -22.11
N ASP A 6 -6.32 -10.39 -21.07
CA ASP A 6 -7.46 -9.61 -20.60
C ASP A 6 -7.32 -8.08 -20.79
N GLY A 7 -6.25 -7.59 -21.42
CA GLY A 7 -6.01 -6.15 -21.57
C GLY A 7 -5.43 -5.45 -20.33
N SER A 8 -5.07 -6.20 -19.27
CA SER A 8 -4.41 -5.67 -18.08
C SER A 8 -3.02 -5.10 -18.39
N ILE A 9 -2.61 -4.14 -17.56
CA ILE A 9 -1.32 -3.47 -17.68
C ILE A 9 -0.14 -4.36 -17.27
N LEU A 10 -0.39 -5.47 -16.57
CA LEU A 10 0.63 -6.44 -16.15
C LEU A 10 0.04 -7.85 -16.04
N ASP A 11 0.91 -8.85 -16.11
CA ASP A 11 0.53 -10.25 -15.86
C ASP A 11 0.87 -10.61 -14.39
N PRO A 12 -0.11 -10.81 -13.50
CA PRO A 12 0.13 -11.11 -12.09
C PRO A 12 0.90 -12.44 -11.91
N ASN A 13 0.84 -13.37 -12.88
CA ASN A 13 1.56 -14.64 -12.78
C ASN A 13 3.09 -14.46 -12.79
N LYS A 14 3.59 -13.35 -13.35
CA LYS A 14 5.02 -13.02 -13.32
C LYS A 14 5.53 -12.74 -11.90
N PHE A 15 4.63 -12.50 -10.95
CA PHE A 15 4.95 -12.20 -9.56
C PHE A 15 4.88 -13.43 -8.63
N LEU A 16 4.42 -14.59 -9.12
CA LEU A 16 4.32 -15.85 -8.34
C LEU A 16 5.67 -16.30 -7.76
N VAL A 17 6.77 -15.95 -8.43
CA VAL A 17 8.13 -16.22 -7.92
C VAL A 17 8.34 -15.49 -6.59
N LEU A 18 7.91 -14.24 -6.49
CA LEU A 18 8.02 -13.46 -5.25
C LEU A 18 7.05 -13.93 -4.16
N GLU A 19 5.89 -14.45 -4.54
CA GLU A 19 4.94 -15.04 -3.58
C GLU A 19 5.49 -16.32 -2.93
N ASN A 20 6.29 -17.10 -3.67
CA ASN A 20 6.86 -18.35 -3.18
C ASN A 20 8.27 -18.18 -2.60
N SER A 21 9.04 -17.22 -3.11
CA SER A 21 10.40 -16.92 -2.71
C SER A 21 10.61 -15.40 -2.70
N PRO A 22 10.27 -14.71 -1.60
CA PRO A 22 10.28 -13.24 -1.53
C PRO A 22 11.69 -12.64 -1.40
N LYS A 23 12.74 -13.37 -1.81
CA LYS A 23 14.13 -12.92 -1.68
C LYS A 23 14.57 -12.14 -2.91
N GLY A 24 15.10 -10.94 -2.68
CA GLY A 24 15.68 -10.10 -3.73
C GLY A 24 14.61 -9.42 -4.59
N SER A 25 14.97 -9.14 -5.85
CA SER A 25 14.07 -8.58 -6.84
C SER A 25 14.07 -9.39 -8.13
N ILE A 26 12.94 -9.39 -8.81
CA ILE A 26 12.76 -10.02 -10.12
C ILE A 26 12.54 -8.96 -11.20
N GLY A 27 12.85 -9.30 -12.45
CA GLY A 27 12.46 -8.51 -13.61
C GLY A 27 11.04 -8.84 -14.04
N VAL A 28 10.24 -7.81 -14.31
CA VAL A 28 8.85 -7.91 -14.79
C VAL A 28 8.62 -6.86 -15.89
N SER A 29 7.44 -6.88 -16.51
CA SER A 29 7.01 -5.88 -17.48
C SER A 29 5.69 -5.26 -17.02
N VAL A 30 5.59 -3.93 -17.06
CA VAL A 30 4.38 -3.15 -16.76
C VAL A 30 4.15 -2.20 -17.94
N CYS A 31 2.98 -2.28 -18.58
CA CYS A 31 2.68 -1.54 -19.81
C CYS A 31 3.73 -1.73 -20.93
N GLY A 32 4.40 -2.90 -20.99
CA GLY A 32 5.48 -3.16 -21.94
C GLY A 32 6.82 -2.50 -21.58
N VAL A 33 6.94 -1.89 -20.39
CA VAL A 33 8.18 -1.31 -19.87
C VAL A 33 8.79 -2.24 -18.83
N SER A 34 10.10 -2.48 -18.93
CA SER A 34 10.86 -3.23 -17.94
C SER A 34 10.74 -2.60 -16.55
N ALA A 35 10.60 -3.45 -15.54
CA ALA A 35 10.53 -3.03 -14.16
C ALA A 35 11.17 -4.07 -13.24
N ARG A 36 11.52 -3.62 -12.03
CA ARG A 36 12.01 -4.46 -10.94
C ARG A 36 10.94 -4.56 -9.85
N ALA A 37 10.61 -5.78 -9.45
CA ALA A 37 9.65 -6.04 -8.39
C ALA A 37 10.32 -6.69 -7.17
N SER A 38 9.89 -6.33 -5.97
CA SER A 38 10.37 -6.91 -4.71
C SER A 38 9.31 -6.85 -3.61
N VAL A 39 9.35 -7.83 -2.69
CA VAL A 39 8.50 -7.86 -1.50
C VAL A 39 9.13 -7.01 -0.39
N GLU A 40 8.33 -6.16 0.26
CA GLU A 40 8.82 -5.27 1.32
C GLU A 40 8.80 -5.95 2.70
N ILE A 41 7.74 -6.70 3.02
CA ILE A 41 7.63 -7.47 4.27
C ILE A 41 7.20 -8.91 3.97
N PRO A 42 8.14 -9.88 3.93
CA PRO A 42 7.81 -11.27 3.67
C PRO A 42 7.12 -11.93 4.86
N ASN A 43 6.31 -12.96 4.59
CA ASN A 43 5.66 -13.83 5.59
C ASN A 43 4.97 -13.05 6.74
N ILE A 44 4.10 -12.11 6.40
CA ILE A 44 3.54 -11.14 7.36
C ILE A 44 2.83 -11.80 8.56
N SER A 45 2.13 -12.92 8.34
CA SER A 45 1.50 -13.67 9.43
C SER A 45 2.52 -14.18 10.45
N ASP A 46 3.65 -14.72 9.98
CA ASP A 46 4.70 -15.23 10.86
C ASP A 46 5.41 -14.08 11.59
N GLN A 47 5.64 -12.96 10.89
CA GLN A 47 6.21 -11.77 11.50
C GLN A 47 5.30 -11.19 12.58
N ALA A 48 3.99 -11.09 12.32
CA ALA A 48 3.01 -10.62 13.30
C ALA A 48 2.92 -11.53 14.52
N ALA A 49 2.82 -12.84 14.30
CA ALA A 49 2.80 -13.84 15.37
C ALA A 49 4.05 -13.73 16.27
N LYS A 50 5.23 -13.67 15.64
CA LYS A 50 6.51 -13.50 16.35
C LYS A 50 6.59 -12.16 17.10
N PHE A 51 6.18 -11.06 16.49
CA PHE A 51 6.26 -9.72 17.06
C PHE A 51 5.43 -9.59 18.34
N TYR A 52 4.21 -10.13 18.33
CA TYR A 52 3.29 -10.09 19.48
C TYR A 52 3.41 -11.31 20.41
N LYS A 53 4.30 -12.26 20.11
CA LYS A 53 4.48 -13.51 20.86
C LYS A 53 3.17 -14.30 20.99
N VAL A 54 2.43 -14.40 19.89
CA VAL A 54 1.18 -15.18 19.79
C VAL A 54 1.34 -16.29 18.75
N ALA A 55 0.49 -17.32 18.83
CA ALA A 55 0.38 -18.28 17.73
C ALA A 55 -0.26 -17.63 16.50
N ARG A 56 -0.02 -18.17 15.30
CA ARG A 56 -0.69 -17.70 14.06
C ARG A 56 -2.21 -17.77 14.15
N SER A 57 -2.76 -18.76 14.85
CA SER A 57 -4.19 -18.89 15.13
C SER A 57 -4.74 -17.76 16.02
N GLY A 58 -3.87 -17.00 16.69
CA GLY A 58 -4.23 -15.81 17.46
C GLY A 58 -4.39 -14.55 16.61
N LEU A 59 -4.08 -14.60 15.31
CA LEU A 59 -4.31 -13.50 14.38
C LEU A 59 -5.80 -13.45 14.00
N SER A 60 -6.51 -12.43 14.46
CA SER A 60 -7.94 -12.25 14.20
C SER A 60 -8.23 -10.81 13.76
N PRO A 61 -8.81 -10.57 12.57
CA PRO A 61 -9.08 -11.58 11.54
C PRO A 61 -7.80 -12.24 11.00
N ALA A 62 -7.91 -13.35 10.29
CA ALA A 62 -6.77 -13.92 9.59
C ALA A 62 -6.25 -12.92 8.52
N ILE A 63 -4.94 -12.88 8.30
CA ILE A 63 -4.36 -12.05 7.24
C ILE A 63 -4.57 -12.78 5.90
N PRO A 64 -5.27 -12.18 4.92
CA PRO A 64 -5.65 -12.87 3.70
C PRO A 64 -4.53 -12.98 2.65
N TYR A 65 -3.39 -12.31 2.89
CA TYR A 65 -2.21 -12.31 2.02
C TYR A 65 -0.97 -12.87 2.73
N ARG A 66 -0.04 -13.42 1.95
CA ARG A 66 1.19 -14.04 2.47
C ARG A 66 2.24 -13.02 2.88
N HIS A 67 2.31 -11.92 2.15
CA HIS A 67 3.32 -10.87 2.28
C HIS A 67 2.64 -9.53 2.38
N LEU A 68 3.32 -8.53 2.95
CA LEU A 68 2.83 -7.17 3.02
C LEU A 68 3.75 -6.24 2.25
N GLY A 69 3.21 -5.61 1.20
CA GLY A 69 3.93 -4.70 0.34
C GLY A 69 4.63 -5.39 -0.82
N LEU A 70 4.23 -5.02 -2.03
CA LEU A 70 4.94 -5.27 -3.27
C LEU A 70 5.39 -3.93 -3.85
N ARG A 71 6.70 -3.73 -3.98
CA ARG A 71 7.27 -2.57 -4.66
C ARG A 71 7.63 -2.94 -6.09
N ILE A 72 7.17 -2.13 -7.04
CA ILE A 72 7.47 -2.22 -8.47
C ILE A 72 8.10 -0.90 -8.90
N THR A 73 9.34 -0.93 -9.36
CA THR A 73 10.06 0.26 -9.86
C THR A 73 10.29 0.11 -11.34
N LEU A 74 9.74 1.03 -12.14
CA LEU A 74 9.95 1.01 -13.58
C LEU A 74 11.38 1.44 -13.91
N GLU A 75 11.95 0.85 -14.95
CA GLU A 75 13.28 1.25 -15.46
C GLU A 75 13.19 2.57 -16.26
N ARG A 76 11.98 2.97 -16.64
CA ARG A 76 11.69 4.25 -17.29
C ARG A 76 10.31 4.75 -16.90
N CYS A 77 10.23 6.01 -16.52
CA CYS A 77 8.97 6.72 -16.27
C CYS A 77 7.93 6.46 -17.37
N GLN A 78 6.75 5.98 -16.96
CA GLN A 78 5.64 5.65 -17.86
C GLN A 78 4.31 6.06 -17.23
N GLU A 79 3.36 6.46 -18.08
CA GLU A 79 1.99 6.64 -17.63
C GLU A 79 1.34 5.30 -17.25
N LEU A 80 0.79 5.23 -16.04
CA LEU A 80 0.18 4.03 -15.48
C LEU A 80 -1.36 4.18 -15.49
N PRO A 81 -2.09 3.49 -16.39
CA PRO A 81 -3.54 3.56 -16.43
C PRO A 81 -4.13 2.62 -15.37
N LEU A 82 -4.28 3.12 -14.14
CA LEU A 82 -4.76 2.35 -12.99
C LEU A 82 -6.20 1.85 -13.18
N SER A 83 -6.99 2.59 -13.95
CA SER A 83 -8.40 2.30 -14.21
C SER A 83 -8.75 2.53 -15.68
N PRO A 84 -8.73 1.48 -16.51
CA PRO A 84 -9.04 1.61 -17.94
C PRO A 84 -10.41 2.24 -18.22
N ASP A 85 -11.40 2.02 -17.34
CA ASP A 85 -12.76 2.57 -17.41
C ASP A 85 -12.97 3.83 -16.55
N GLY A 86 -11.98 4.21 -15.73
CA GLY A 86 -12.05 5.33 -14.80
C GLY A 86 -12.78 5.05 -13.47
N LEU A 87 -13.31 3.84 -13.27
CA LEU A 87 -14.09 3.44 -12.09
C LEU A 87 -13.51 2.20 -11.38
N THR A 88 -13.02 1.24 -12.14
CA THR A 88 -12.57 -0.07 -11.67
C THR A 88 -11.05 -0.13 -11.69
N LEU A 89 -10.45 -0.65 -10.62
CA LEU A 89 -9.02 -0.91 -10.60
C LEU A 89 -8.67 -2.03 -11.59
N ASP A 90 -7.58 -1.85 -12.33
CA ASP A 90 -7.02 -2.85 -13.25
C ASP A 90 -6.97 -4.26 -12.60
N SER A 91 -7.39 -5.28 -13.35
CA SER A 91 -7.50 -6.67 -12.88
C SER A 91 -6.17 -7.20 -12.36
N GLY A 92 -5.08 -7.00 -13.09
CA GLY A 92 -3.73 -7.38 -12.68
C GLY A 92 -3.31 -6.72 -11.37
N ILE A 93 -3.53 -5.41 -11.21
CA ILE A 93 -3.23 -4.72 -9.94
C ILE A 93 -4.09 -5.28 -8.80
N ARG A 94 -5.40 -5.52 -9.02
CA ARG A 94 -6.28 -6.09 -7.99
C ARG A 94 -5.77 -7.44 -7.50
N GLU A 95 -5.36 -8.33 -8.40
CA GLU A 95 -4.76 -9.61 -8.01
C GLU A 95 -3.47 -9.42 -7.21
N LEU A 96 -2.59 -8.48 -7.61
CA LEU A 96 -1.41 -8.18 -6.81
C LEU A 96 -1.74 -7.63 -5.41
N VAL A 97 -2.76 -6.77 -5.28
CA VAL A 97 -3.20 -6.27 -3.96
C VAL A 97 -3.75 -7.41 -3.11
N LYS A 98 -4.51 -8.34 -3.68
CA LYS A 98 -4.97 -9.54 -2.97
C LYS A 98 -3.81 -10.41 -2.49
N THR A 99 -2.75 -10.55 -3.27
CA THR A 99 -1.60 -11.40 -2.93
C THR A 99 -0.63 -10.75 -1.94
N PHE A 100 -0.43 -9.44 -2.04
CA PHE A 100 0.63 -8.72 -1.30
C PHE A 100 0.10 -7.65 -0.32
N GLY A 101 -1.22 -7.48 -0.20
CA GLY A 101 -1.91 -6.55 0.70
C GLY A 101 -1.81 -5.06 0.32
N ALA A 102 -0.63 -4.61 -0.09
CA ALA A 102 -0.38 -3.27 -0.61
C ALA A 102 0.57 -3.36 -1.80
N VAL A 103 0.33 -2.57 -2.85
CA VAL A 103 1.17 -2.51 -4.06
C VAL A 103 1.61 -1.09 -4.28
N ARG A 104 2.90 -0.87 -4.53
CA ARG A 104 3.49 0.44 -4.81
C ARG A 104 4.21 0.42 -6.15
N PHE A 105 3.87 1.37 -7.02
CA PHE A 105 4.63 1.67 -8.23
C PHE A 105 5.49 2.91 -8.03
N VAL A 106 6.70 2.89 -8.58
CA VAL A 106 7.68 3.96 -8.53
C VAL A 106 8.18 4.26 -9.94
N ASP A 107 8.42 5.54 -10.21
CA ASP A 107 8.76 6.09 -11.51
C ASP A 107 7.59 5.96 -12.51
N VAL A 108 6.46 6.55 -12.14
CA VAL A 108 5.22 6.54 -12.93
C VAL A 108 4.65 7.95 -13.08
N THR A 109 3.87 8.17 -14.12
CA THR A 109 2.97 9.33 -14.22
C THR A 109 1.51 8.87 -14.33
N PHE A 110 0.58 9.80 -14.18
CA PHE A 110 -0.84 9.50 -14.18
C PHE A 110 -1.58 10.26 -15.29
N PRO A 111 -2.56 9.62 -15.95
CA PRO A 111 -3.50 10.34 -16.80
C PRO A 111 -4.19 11.44 -16.00
N THR A 112 -4.39 12.62 -16.60
CA THR A 112 -5.05 13.75 -15.92
C THR A 112 -6.43 13.38 -15.37
N THR A 113 -7.15 12.49 -16.06
CA THR A 113 -8.48 11.99 -15.67
C THR A 113 -8.47 11.12 -14.42
N GLN A 114 -7.34 10.52 -14.08
CA GLN A 114 -7.16 9.66 -12.90
C GLN A 114 -6.46 10.37 -11.74
N ARG A 115 -6.17 11.67 -11.89
CA ARG A 115 -5.56 12.43 -10.79
C ARG A 115 -6.56 12.58 -9.65
N PRO A 116 -6.16 12.27 -8.41
CA PRO A 116 -7.08 12.32 -7.31
C PRO A 116 -7.53 13.74 -7.04
N ARG A 117 -8.84 13.92 -6.81
CA ARG A 117 -9.41 15.23 -6.48
C ARG A 117 -9.24 15.58 -4.99
N GLN A 118 -9.06 14.56 -4.15
CA GLN A 118 -8.87 14.74 -2.72
C GLN A 118 -7.38 14.83 -2.39
N HIS A 119 -7.06 15.72 -1.47
CA HIS A 119 -5.72 15.92 -0.95
C HIS A 119 -5.81 15.82 0.57
N ASN A 120 -5.28 14.73 1.14
CA ASN A 120 -5.47 14.44 2.56
C ASN A 120 -4.16 14.54 3.35
N ILE A 121 -4.29 15.09 4.55
CA ILE A 121 -3.32 14.95 5.62
C ILE A 121 -4.04 14.41 6.86
N PHE A 122 -3.81 13.14 7.16
CA PHE A 122 -4.44 12.51 8.30
C PHE A 122 -3.68 12.86 9.59
N PRO A 123 -4.34 12.84 10.76
CA PRO A 123 -3.66 12.96 12.04
C PRO A 123 -2.56 11.90 12.19
N ASP A 124 -1.50 12.25 12.92
CA ASP A 124 -0.38 11.34 13.15
C ASP A 124 -0.84 10.08 13.86
N LEU A 125 -0.44 8.92 13.34
CA LEU A 125 -0.68 7.60 13.93
C LEU A 125 -2.15 7.25 14.20
N ARG A 126 -3.08 7.98 13.60
CA ARG A 126 -4.50 7.66 13.65
C ARG A 126 -4.82 6.66 12.54
N PHE A 127 -4.70 5.38 12.85
CA PHE A 127 -5.02 4.28 11.94
C PHE A 127 -6.52 4.25 11.66
N HIS A 128 -6.88 4.18 10.38
CA HIS A 128 -8.27 4.13 9.93
C HIS A 128 -8.42 3.34 8.63
N MET A 129 -9.69 3.06 8.30
CA MET A 129 -10.13 2.64 6.97
C MET A 129 -10.80 3.84 6.31
N ASP A 130 -10.46 4.16 5.06
CA ASP A 130 -11.12 5.24 4.32
C ASP A 130 -12.53 4.84 3.87
N ARG A 131 -12.69 3.55 3.57
CA ARG A 131 -13.86 2.97 2.95
C ARG A 131 -14.33 1.74 3.71
N MET A 132 -15.63 1.60 3.85
CA MET A 132 -16.28 0.50 4.56
C MET A 132 -17.05 -0.39 3.58
N PRO A 133 -17.33 -1.67 3.91
CA PRO A 133 -18.00 -2.63 3.03
C PRO A 133 -19.29 -2.22 2.30
N PRO A 134 -20.16 -1.32 2.79
CA PRO A 134 -21.31 -0.87 1.99
C PRO A 134 -20.92 0.01 0.80
N GLN A 135 -19.65 0.41 0.65
CA GLN A 135 -19.16 1.22 -0.46
C GLN A 135 -18.56 0.32 -1.54
N GLU A 136 -18.81 0.64 -2.81
CA GLU A 136 -18.28 -0.14 -3.95
C GLU A 136 -16.77 0.13 -4.18
N GLU A 137 -16.31 1.35 -3.88
CA GLU A 137 -14.94 1.80 -4.11
C GLU A 137 -14.00 1.38 -2.96
N LEU A 138 -13.64 0.11 -2.90
CA LEU A 138 -12.93 -0.46 -1.75
C LEU A 138 -11.40 -0.31 -1.81
N TYR A 139 -10.83 0.08 -2.95
CA TYR A 139 -9.39 0.30 -3.09
C TYR A 139 -9.04 1.76 -2.90
N SER A 140 -8.24 2.08 -1.88
CA SER A 140 -7.65 3.42 -1.72
C SER A 140 -6.38 3.53 -2.55
N ILE A 141 -6.21 4.68 -3.20
CA ILE A 141 -5.04 5.02 -3.99
C ILE A 141 -4.40 6.27 -3.41
N PHE A 142 -3.12 6.17 -3.08
CA PHE A 142 -2.30 7.29 -2.62
C PHE A 142 -1.30 7.67 -3.70
N MET A 143 -1.29 8.92 -4.14
CA MET A 143 -0.47 9.38 -5.27
C MET A 143 0.44 10.56 -4.91
N ARG A 144 1.69 10.43 -5.34
CA ARG A 144 2.65 11.52 -5.49
C ARG A 144 2.85 11.77 -6.99
N ASP A 145 2.15 12.77 -7.52
CA ASP A 145 2.22 13.12 -8.95
C ASP A 145 3.39 14.09 -9.19
N PRO A 146 4.37 13.72 -10.02
CA PRO A 146 5.52 14.58 -10.30
C PRO A 146 5.13 15.84 -11.11
N LYS A 147 3.95 15.85 -11.74
CA LYS A 147 3.44 16.97 -12.53
C LYS A 147 2.60 17.95 -11.73
N ASN A 148 2.23 17.64 -10.49
CA ASN A 148 1.41 18.52 -9.67
C ASN A 148 2.27 19.29 -8.65
N PRO A 149 2.16 20.63 -8.61
CA PRO A 149 3.00 21.49 -7.78
C PRO A 149 2.95 21.20 -6.28
N ASP A 150 1.82 20.67 -5.78
CA ASP A 150 1.60 20.49 -4.33
C ASP A 150 2.23 19.21 -3.77
N HIS A 151 2.44 18.20 -4.62
CA HIS A 151 2.95 16.89 -4.21
C HIS A 151 4.20 16.39 -4.95
N LYS A 152 4.75 17.14 -5.91
CA LYS A 152 5.96 16.75 -6.65
C LYS A 152 7.25 16.67 -5.81
N ARG A 153 7.34 17.39 -4.69
CA ARG A 153 8.55 17.44 -3.85
C ARG A 153 8.64 16.19 -2.95
N PRO A 154 9.84 15.78 -2.49
CA PRO A 154 9.96 14.72 -1.47
C PRO A 154 9.18 15.08 -0.20
N ARG A 155 8.38 14.15 0.30
CA ARG A 155 7.56 14.34 1.51
C ARG A 155 8.38 14.03 2.77
N ARG A 156 8.07 14.75 3.85
CA ARG A 156 8.68 14.52 5.19
C ARG A 156 7.90 13.54 6.05
N SER A 157 6.67 13.24 5.66
CA SER A 157 5.77 12.31 6.33
C SER A 157 5.48 11.12 5.43
N SER A 158 5.27 9.98 6.06
CA SER A 158 4.99 8.71 5.40
C SER A 158 3.54 8.28 5.61
N THR A 159 3.14 7.21 4.92
CA THR A 159 1.94 6.46 5.26
C THR A 159 2.37 5.14 5.87
N ALA A 160 1.93 4.86 7.09
CA ALA A 160 2.09 3.55 7.72
C ALA A 160 0.86 2.69 7.40
N ILE A 161 1.06 1.46 6.96
CA ILE A 161 0.00 0.50 6.62
C ILE A 161 0.23 -0.76 7.44
N GLY A 162 -0.83 -1.34 7.99
CA GLY A 162 -0.74 -2.66 8.60
C GLY A 162 -2.03 -3.47 8.48
N PRO A 163 -1.92 -4.81 8.57
CA PRO A 163 -3.08 -5.70 8.51
C PRO A 163 -4.05 -5.41 9.66
N ASN A 164 -5.36 -5.59 9.42
CA ASN A 164 -6.39 -5.41 10.45
C ASN A 164 -6.14 -6.28 11.70
N SER A 165 -5.54 -7.45 11.53
CA SER A 165 -5.13 -8.34 12.62
C SER A 165 -4.05 -7.72 13.52
N VAL A 166 -3.06 -7.05 12.92
CA VAL A 166 -2.00 -6.32 13.63
C VAL A 166 -2.58 -5.15 14.39
N MET A 167 -3.57 -4.45 13.82
CA MET A 167 -4.27 -3.35 14.50
C MET A 167 -5.05 -3.85 15.72
N ASN A 168 -5.75 -4.99 15.60
CA ASN A 168 -6.43 -5.63 16.72
C ASN A 168 -5.47 -6.03 17.85
N LEU A 169 -4.33 -6.63 17.52
CA LEU A 169 -3.31 -7.00 18.50
C LEU A 169 -2.69 -5.78 19.16
N GLN A 170 -2.37 -4.73 18.40
CA GLN A 170 -1.81 -3.50 18.95
C GLN A 170 -2.81 -2.80 19.89
N SER A 171 -4.08 -2.71 19.50
CA SER A 171 -5.14 -2.15 20.36
C SER A 171 -5.22 -2.88 21.71
N ARG A 172 -5.13 -4.21 21.71
CA ARG A 172 -5.08 -5.01 22.95
C ARG A 172 -3.81 -4.77 23.74
N HIS A 173 -2.66 -4.75 23.06
CA HIS A 173 -1.36 -4.54 23.67
C HIS A 173 -1.24 -3.18 24.36
N GLU A 174 -1.93 -2.17 23.83
CA GLU A 174 -2.01 -0.81 24.40
C GLU A 174 -3.17 -0.65 25.39
N GLY A 175 -3.92 -1.71 25.71
CA GLY A 175 -5.02 -1.65 26.68
C GLY A 175 -6.27 -0.90 26.19
N GLN A 176 -6.40 -0.66 24.88
CA GLN A 176 -7.49 0.13 24.30
C GLN A 176 -8.75 -0.71 23.96
N GLY A 177 -8.69 -2.04 24.12
CA GLY A 177 -9.83 -2.94 23.97
C GLY A 177 -9.52 -4.19 23.12
N ASN A 178 -10.49 -5.12 23.07
CA ASN A 178 -10.34 -6.41 22.37
C ASN A 178 -10.51 -6.34 20.85
N THR A 179 -11.12 -5.28 20.33
CA THR A 179 -11.31 -5.03 18.90
C THR A 179 -10.83 -3.61 18.58
N CYS A 180 -10.10 -3.47 17.47
CA CYS A 180 -9.71 -2.17 16.97
C CYS A 180 -10.94 -1.43 16.45
N LYS A 181 -11.05 -0.14 16.79
CA LYS A 181 -12.11 0.71 16.26
C LYS A 181 -11.81 1.07 14.79
N PRO A 182 -12.82 1.47 14.00
CA PRO A 182 -12.60 1.90 12.61
C PRO A 182 -11.63 3.08 12.44
N SER A 183 -11.42 3.86 13.50
CA SER A 183 -10.40 4.91 13.59
C SER A 183 -9.85 4.97 15.00
N GLN A 184 -8.53 4.85 15.16
CA GLN A 184 -7.88 4.78 16.46
C GLN A 184 -6.41 5.18 16.39
N THR A 185 -5.92 5.86 17.43
CA THR A 185 -4.48 6.13 17.56
C THR A 185 -3.78 4.89 18.10
N LEU A 186 -2.77 4.40 17.37
CA LEU A 186 -1.99 3.21 17.73
C LEU A 186 -0.50 3.46 17.45
N PHE A 187 0.37 2.73 18.14
CA PHE A 187 1.83 2.73 17.96
C PHE A 187 2.57 4.01 18.38
N GLU A 188 1.95 4.90 19.17
CA GLU A 188 2.55 6.18 19.61
C GLU A 188 3.93 6.01 20.25
N ARG A 189 4.13 4.89 20.96
CA ARG A 189 5.36 4.62 21.71
C ARG A 189 6.34 3.70 21.01
N ASN A 190 5.93 3.03 19.92
CA ASN A 190 6.70 1.90 19.38
C ASN A 190 6.63 1.75 17.86
N ILE A 191 6.11 2.72 17.09
CA ILE A 191 6.04 2.61 15.62
C ILE A 191 7.39 2.26 14.99
N ASN A 192 8.49 2.87 15.45
CA ASN A 192 9.84 2.57 14.95
C ASN A 192 10.25 1.11 15.12
N LYS A 193 9.71 0.40 16.13
CA LYS A 193 9.97 -1.03 16.34
C LYS A 193 9.11 -1.91 15.42
N ALA A 194 7.96 -1.40 14.98
CA ALA A 194 6.94 -2.11 14.21
C ALA A 194 7.13 -1.98 12.68
N ILE A 195 7.63 -0.83 12.21
CA ILE A 195 7.93 -0.59 10.79
C ILE A 195 8.94 -1.61 10.26
N GLY A 196 8.65 -2.16 9.08
CA GLY A 196 9.45 -3.20 8.42
C GLY A 196 9.27 -4.60 9.00
N LYS A 197 8.47 -4.76 10.06
CA LYS A 197 8.16 -6.07 10.68
C LYS A 197 6.69 -6.41 10.56
N VAL A 198 5.84 -5.52 11.04
CA VAL A 198 4.37 -5.69 11.06
C VAL A 198 3.63 -4.49 10.47
N LEU A 199 4.34 -3.39 10.22
CA LEU A 199 3.85 -2.22 9.50
C LEU A 199 4.71 -1.96 8.27
N LEU A 200 4.06 -1.79 7.12
CA LEU A 200 4.68 -1.26 5.92
C LEU A 200 4.74 0.26 6.01
N GLU A 201 5.85 0.84 5.54
CA GLU A 201 5.98 2.29 5.45
C GLU A 201 6.14 2.76 4.00
N LEU A 202 5.24 3.64 3.58
CA LEU A 202 5.32 4.38 2.34
C LEU A 202 5.92 5.75 2.60
N ARG A 203 7.23 5.89 2.40
CA ARG A 203 7.98 7.11 2.77
C ARG A 203 7.70 8.36 1.93
N TRP A 204 7.20 8.20 0.69
CA TRP A 204 6.92 9.30 -0.24
C TRP A 204 8.08 10.31 -0.42
N ASP A 205 9.31 9.84 -0.23
CA ASP A 205 10.53 10.65 -0.17
C ASP A 205 11.42 10.48 -1.40
N ALA A 206 10.89 9.89 -2.49
CA ALA A 206 11.63 9.83 -3.73
C ALA A 206 11.93 11.24 -4.27
N PRO A 207 13.02 11.40 -5.07
CA PRO A 207 13.42 12.70 -5.61
C PRO A 207 12.32 13.41 -6.42
N ASP A 208 12.49 14.72 -6.61
CA ASP A 208 11.64 15.51 -7.52
C ASP A 208 11.70 14.92 -8.94
N GLY A 209 10.58 14.98 -9.65
CA GLY A 209 10.40 14.36 -10.96
C GLY A 209 10.02 12.88 -10.95
N ILE A 210 10.18 12.16 -9.82
CA ILE A 210 9.71 10.77 -9.70
C ILE A 210 8.26 10.76 -9.25
N GLY A 211 7.41 9.97 -9.90
CA GLY A 211 6.05 9.73 -9.44
C GLY A 211 5.89 8.40 -8.73
N GLU A 212 4.95 8.36 -7.79
CA GLU A 212 4.71 7.20 -6.95
C GLU A 212 3.22 7.01 -6.73
N VAL A 213 2.77 5.76 -6.74
CA VAL A 213 1.42 5.39 -6.31
C VAL A 213 1.46 4.18 -5.42
N ALA A 214 0.62 4.17 -4.39
CA ALA A 214 0.34 2.98 -3.62
C ALA A 214 -1.15 2.69 -3.60
N ILE A 215 -1.48 1.41 -3.67
CA ILE A 215 -2.83 0.89 -3.70
C ILE A 215 -3.00 -0.09 -2.55
N ILE A 216 -4.11 0.04 -1.82
CA ILE A 216 -4.49 -0.85 -0.72
C ILE A 216 -5.95 -1.27 -0.83
N ASP A 217 -6.29 -2.41 -0.22
CA ASP A 217 -7.68 -2.84 -0.02
C ASP A 217 -8.14 -2.51 1.41
N ASN A 218 -9.10 -1.59 1.53
CA ASN A 218 -9.62 -1.11 2.82
C ASN A 218 -10.25 -2.22 3.68
N ARG A 219 -10.60 -3.37 3.10
CA ARG A 219 -11.15 -4.51 3.86
C ARG A 219 -10.09 -5.23 4.70
N THR A 220 -8.81 -5.07 4.37
CA THR A 220 -7.74 -5.96 4.86
C THR A 220 -6.64 -5.24 5.62
N VAL A 221 -6.53 -3.92 5.47
CA VAL A 221 -5.53 -3.08 6.13
C VAL A 221 -6.15 -1.83 6.73
N MET A 222 -5.49 -1.29 7.75
CA MET A 222 -5.65 0.10 8.17
C MET A 222 -4.38 0.86 7.85
N HIS A 223 -4.51 2.17 7.71
CA HIS A 223 -3.38 3.04 7.44
C HIS A 223 -3.47 4.35 8.24
N ALA A 224 -2.33 5.00 8.43
CA ALA A 224 -2.20 6.27 9.12
C ALA A 224 -1.12 7.14 8.45
N SER A 225 -1.21 8.46 8.63
CA SER A 225 -0.04 9.30 8.41
C SER A 225 0.98 9.07 9.52
N TYR A 226 2.27 9.10 9.18
CA TYR A 226 3.36 9.05 10.14
C TYR A 226 4.30 10.25 9.97
N HIS A 227 4.26 11.15 10.95
CA HIS A 227 4.93 12.45 10.94
C HIS A 227 6.33 12.41 11.58
N ARG A 228 7.25 11.61 11.01
CA ARG A 228 8.63 11.49 11.50
C ARG A 228 9.31 12.82 11.81
N ASN A 229 9.29 13.72 10.83
CA ASN A 229 10.00 14.99 10.85
C ASN A 229 9.04 16.13 10.46
N GLY A 230 7.81 16.04 10.94
CA GLY A 230 6.73 16.99 10.67
C GLY A 230 5.64 16.46 9.74
N ARG A 231 4.61 17.29 9.57
CA ARG A 231 3.35 16.95 8.88
C ARG A 231 3.49 16.65 7.38
N GLY A 232 4.50 17.24 6.71
CA GLY A 232 4.61 17.18 5.25
C GLY A 232 3.44 17.88 4.55
N TYR A 233 3.27 17.62 3.25
CA TYR A 233 2.17 18.15 2.45
C TYR A 233 1.06 17.07 2.26
N PRO A 234 -0.16 17.46 1.85
CA PRO A 234 -1.25 16.53 1.57
C PRO A 234 -0.94 15.58 0.41
N ILE A 235 -1.20 14.29 0.56
CA ILE A 235 -1.04 13.33 -0.54
C ILE A 235 -2.33 13.23 -1.35
N GLY A 236 -2.23 13.00 -2.66
CA GLY A 236 -3.41 12.78 -3.49
C GLY A 236 -4.08 11.45 -3.10
N VAL A 237 -5.39 11.46 -2.87
CA VAL A 237 -6.18 10.28 -2.48
C VAL A 237 -7.35 10.07 -3.42
N GLY A 238 -7.48 8.86 -3.95
CA GLY A 238 -8.58 8.43 -4.81
C GLY A 238 -9.10 7.06 -4.40
N TYR A 239 -10.25 6.68 -4.94
CA TYR A 239 -10.90 5.39 -4.66
C TYR A 239 -11.36 4.74 -5.95
N LEU A 240 -11.21 3.43 -6.06
CA LEU A 240 -11.68 2.61 -7.19
C LEU A 240 -12.38 1.35 -6.67
N ALA A 241 -13.24 0.79 -7.51
CA ALA A 241 -13.88 -0.52 -7.31
C ALA A 241 -12.95 -1.71 -7.59
#